data_AF-F2JXQ2-F1
#
_entry.id   AF-F2JXQ2-F1
#
_cell.length_a   1.000
_cell.length_b   1.000
_cell.length_c   1.000
_cell.angle_alpha   90.00
_cell.angle_beta   90.00
_cell.angle_gamma   90.00
#
_symmetry.space_group_name_H-M   'P 1'
#
loop_
_entity.id
_entity.type
_entity.pdbx_description
1 polymer ?
#
loop_
_entity_poly.entity_id
_entity_poly.type
_entity_poly.pdbx_seq_one_letter_code
_entity_poly.pdbx_strand_id
1 'polypeptide(L)'
;MKSVLSIKAWFVIFICLFLTVFVMGSDFFLKGDNASEFYNINRLSIKKENPSIFMVGTSLIRCGFYYDDELELELNGKGLNYDFFRFAKSGFDPLPFSEIIDEVLAFKPNVIFLHADYFIDYSGTDSQLYSVVSDYLNQYRQLIISIKELFLDELFYQETVQETVQEKENYPSSGSCGIKQKKIDIDRKLKKTYSDWYPRLKNYGEIPYLYDFVEDLKAQGTKVIFIEMGRSKLANRYLGKQKLEALSQSLEELKNETGVSYWRFPANLDEEYYWDFSHLNSKGREISTNWFIDQLSQHIQLND
;
A
#
# COMPACT_ATOMS: atom_id res chain seq x y z
N MET A 1 10.47 49.93 31.28
CA MET A 1 10.69 50.26 29.85
C MET A 1 10.46 49.01 29.03
N LYS A 2 9.54 49.01 28.06
CA LYS A 2 9.39 47.91 27.09
C LYS A 2 10.37 48.17 25.95
N SER A 3 11.40 47.34 25.77
CA SER A 3 12.25 47.46 24.58
C SER A 3 11.44 46.95 23.39
N VAL A 4 11.33 47.77 22.35
CA VAL A 4 10.69 47.39 21.09
C VAL A 4 11.82 46.97 20.16
N LEU A 5 11.80 45.72 19.72
CA LEU A 5 12.73 45.21 18.71
C LEU A 5 12.57 46.00 17.40
N SER A 6 13.69 46.29 16.74
CA SER A 6 13.66 46.98 15.44
C SER A 6 13.07 46.10 14.35
N ILE A 7 12.53 46.72 13.29
CA ILE A 7 12.01 46.00 12.11
C ILE A 7 13.07 45.06 11.52
N LYS A 8 14.34 45.46 11.51
CA LYS A 8 15.46 44.62 11.07
C LYS A 8 15.62 43.36 11.93
N ALA A 9 15.48 43.49 13.25
CA ALA A 9 15.56 42.36 14.15
C ALA A 9 14.38 41.38 13.94
N TRP A 10 13.17 41.89 13.73
CA TRP A 10 12.01 41.07 13.38
C TRP A 10 12.18 40.33 12.05
N PHE A 11 12.74 40.99 11.04
CA PHE A 11 13.00 40.38 9.74
C PHE A 11 14.02 39.23 9.82
N VAL A 12 15.10 39.40 10.60
CA VAL A 12 16.08 38.34 10.84
C VAL A 12 15.44 37.16 11.58
N ILE A 13 14.64 37.42 12.63
CA ILE A 13 13.92 36.37 13.36
C ILE A 13 12.99 35.59 12.43
N PHE A 14 12.25 36.29 11.55
CA PHE A 14 11.38 35.65 10.57
C PHE A 14 12.16 34.75 9.61
N ILE A 15 13.28 35.21 9.04
CA ILE A 15 14.13 34.40 8.14
C ILE A 15 14.67 33.17 8.89
N CYS A 16 15.16 33.33 10.11
CA CYS A 16 15.68 32.20 10.88
C CYS A 16 14.60 31.17 11.20
N LEU A 17 13.38 31.61 11.58
CA LEU A 17 12.26 30.72 11.83
C LEU A 17 11.79 30.03 10.53
N PHE A 18 11.68 30.78 9.44
CA PHE A 18 11.33 30.25 8.13
C PHE A 18 12.35 29.20 7.69
N LEU A 19 13.65 29.50 7.77
CA LEU A 19 14.71 28.55 7.43
C LEU A 19 14.72 27.35 8.37
N THR A 20 14.44 27.51 9.66
CA THR A 20 14.38 26.37 10.59
C THR A 20 13.19 25.47 10.25
N VAL A 21 12.02 26.03 10.00
CA VAL A 21 10.83 25.27 9.56
C VAL A 21 11.05 24.66 8.18
N PHE A 22 11.72 25.37 7.28
CA PHE A 22 12.05 24.90 5.94
C PHE A 22 13.09 23.78 5.97
N VAL A 23 14.12 23.86 6.81
CA VAL A 23 15.18 22.84 6.95
C VAL A 23 14.69 21.63 7.73
N MET A 24 13.98 21.83 8.85
CA MET A 24 13.39 20.72 9.60
C MET A 24 12.24 20.06 8.83
N GLY A 25 11.44 20.88 8.12
CA GLY A 25 10.46 20.41 7.17
C GLY A 25 11.16 19.67 6.03
N SER A 26 12.22 20.22 5.46
CA SER A 26 12.94 19.59 4.37
C SER A 26 13.52 18.27 4.82
N ASP A 27 14.20 18.10 5.95
CA ASP A 27 14.67 16.78 6.38
C ASP A 27 13.54 15.75 6.57
N PHE A 28 12.38 16.20 7.07
CA PHE A 28 11.19 15.36 7.19
C PHE A 28 10.58 15.01 5.81
N PHE A 29 10.73 15.89 4.81
CA PHE A 29 10.19 15.74 3.46
C PHE A 29 11.22 15.27 2.41
N LEU A 30 12.53 15.31 2.71
CA LEU A 30 13.71 14.96 1.89
C LEU A 30 14.11 13.49 2.08
N LYS A 31 13.56 12.80 3.08
CA LYS A 31 13.33 11.36 2.96
C LYS A 31 12.26 11.14 1.90
N GLY A 32 12.61 11.44 0.66
CA GLY A 32 11.85 11.03 -0.50
C GLY A 32 11.79 9.51 -0.43
N ASP A 33 10.60 8.99 -0.17
CA ASP A 33 10.30 7.62 -0.56
C ASP A 33 10.36 7.61 -2.10
N ASN A 34 11.56 7.54 -2.67
CA ASN A 34 11.73 7.31 -4.09
C ASN A 34 10.97 6.01 -4.37
N ALA A 35 9.87 6.07 -5.13
CA ALA A 35 9.03 4.90 -5.34
C ALA A 35 9.87 3.75 -5.92
N SER A 36 10.91 4.04 -6.71
CA SER A 36 11.83 3.03 -7.23
C SER A 36 12.64 2.30 -6.17
N GLU A 37 13.15 3.01 -5.16
CA GLU A 37 13.85 2.41 -4.03
C GLU A 37 12.86 1.68 -3.11
N PHE A 38 11.70 2.28 -2.88
CA PHE A 38 10.66 1.74 -2.01
C PHE A 38 10.10 0.41 -2.55
N TYR A 39 9.77 0.38 -3.83
CA TYR A 39 9.24 -0.80 -4.50
C TYR A 39 10.32 -1.78 -4.93
N ASN A 40 11.59 -1.42 -4.75
CA ASN A 40 12.72 -2.19 -5.24
C ASN A 40 12.52 -2.54 -6.73
N ILE A 41 12.16 -1.53 -7.55
CA ILE A 41 11.90 -1.68 -8.99
C ILE A 41 13.07 -2.34 -9.71
N ASN A 42 14.29 -2.19 -9.18
CA ASN A 42 15.48 -2.88 -9.68
C ASN A 42 15.27 -4.40 -9.84
N ARG A 43 14.38 -5.03 -9.06
CA ARG A 43 14.01 -6.45 -9.23
C ARG A 43 13.33 -6.74 -10.57
N LEU A 44 12.66 -5.76 -11.18
CA LEU A 44 12.06 -5.89 -12.50
C LEU A 44 13.11 -5.96 -13.63
N SER A 45 14.36 -5.60 -13.35
CA SER A 45 15.46 -5.78 -14.29
C SER A 45 16.01 -7.22 -14.34
N ILE A 46 15.63 -8.06 -13.37
CA ILE A 46 16.05 -9.46 -13.29
C ILE A 46 15.33 -10.25 -14.40
N LYS A 47 16.09 -11.07 -15.12
CA LYS A 47 15.55 -11.92 -16.19
C LYS A 47 14.64 -12.99 -15.56
N LYS A 48 13.41 -13.10 -16.08
CA LYS A 48 12.45 -14.16 -15.73
C LYS A 48 13.03 -15.54 -16.06
N GLU A 49 12.99 -16.44 -15.10
CA GLU A 49 13.27 -17.86 -15.34
C GLU A 49 11.98 -18.68 -15.38
N ASN A 50 10.96 -18.23 -14.63
CA ASN A 50 9.66 -18.88 -14.53
C ASN A 50 8.51 -17.90 -14.85
N PRO A 51 7.26 -18.39 -14.97
CA PRO A 51 6.09 -17.53 -14.89
C PRO A 51 6.14 -16.66 -13.63
N SER A 52 5.63 -15.44 -13.70
CA SER A 52 5.78 -14.44 -12.64
C SER A 52 4.45 -14.04 -12.01
N ILE A 53 4.44 -13.94 -10.68
CA ILE A 53 3.31 -13.48 -9.86
C ILE A 53 3.66 -12.16 -9.22
N PHE A 54 2.82 -11.15 -9.45
CA PHE A 54 2.95 -9.85 -8.83
C PHE A 54 1.90 -9.70 -7.74
N MET A 55 2.27 -9.12 -6.60
CA MET A 55 1.33 -8.84 -5.53
C MET A 55 1.48 -7.41 -5.04
N VAL A 56 0.48 -6.58 -5.33
CA VAL A 56 0.48 -5.15 -5.06
C VAL A 56 -0.51 -4.85 -3.93
N GLY A 57 -0.10 -4.13 -2.89
CA GLY A 57 -1.02 -3.80 -1.81
C GLY A 57 -0.50 -3.01 -0.63
N THR A 58 -1.29 -3.02 0.44
CA THR A 58 -0.97 -2.23 1.63
C THR A 58 -0.15 -3.06 2.64
N SER A 59 -0.03 -2.57 3.88
CA SER A 59 0.49 -3.35 5.00
C SER A 59 -0.26 -4.65 5.26
N LEU A 60 -1.52 -4.77 4.83
CA LEU A 60 -2.29 -6.01 4.96
C LEU A 60 -1.69 -7.12 4.10
N ILE A 61 -1.32 -6.81 2.85
CA ILE A 61 -0.56 -7.73 1.99
C ILE A 61 0.83 -7.98 2.58
N ARG A 62 1.53 -6.92 3.01
CA ARG A 62 2.89 -7.04 3.55
C ARG A 62 2.96 -7.98 4.76
N CYS A 63 2.02 -7.88 5.69
CA CYS A 63 1.99 -8.74 6.88
C CYS A 63 1.20 -10.05 6.65
N GLY A 64 0.40 -10.12 5.59
CA GLY A 64 -0.55 -11.20 5.33
C GLY A 64 0.01 -12.42 4.63
N PHE A 65 1.21 -12.37 4.05
CA PHE A 65 1.83 -13.52 3.40
C PHE A 65 3.28 -13.69 3.86
N TYR A 66 3.82 -14.91 3.71
CA TYR A 66 5.27 -15.14 3.79
C TYR A 66 6.02 -14.20 2.87
N TYR A 67 7.28 -13.90 3.17
CA TYR A 67 8.06 -13.05 2.27
C TYR A 67 8.41 -13.79 0.99
N ASP A 68 8.84 -13.04 -0.02
CA ASP A 68 8.94 -13.51 -1.40
C ASP A 68 9.72 -14.84 -1.50
N ASP A 69 10.95 -14.92 -0.98
CA ASP A 69 11.75 -16.17 -0.97
C ASP A 69 11.07 -17.35 -0.24
N GLU A 70 10.42 -17.08 0.91
CA GLU A 70 9.71 -18.10 1.70
C GLU A 70 8.45 -18.59 0.96
N LEU A 71 7.73 -17.67 0.30
CA LEU A 71 6.54 -17.99 -0.48
C LEU A 71 6.89 -18.75 -1.75
N GLU A 72 7.96 -18.36 -2.45
CA GLU A 72 8.49 -19.09 -3.61
C GLU A 72 8.90 -20.52 -3.21
N LEU A 73 9.57 -20.69 -2.07
CA LEU A 73 9.93 -22.01 -1.56
C LEU A 73 8.70 -22.89 -1.32
N GLU A 74 7.65 -22.35 -0.69
CA GLU A 74 6.39 -23.07 -0.46
C GLU A 74 5.65 -23.40 -1.77
N LEU A 75 5.59 -22.45 -2.71
CA LEU A 75 5.01 -22.66 -4.05
C LEU A 75 5.74 -23.78 -4.80
N ASN A 76 7.07 -23.74 -4.84
CA ASN A 76 7.91 -24.76 -5.46
C ASN A 76 7.71 -26.13 -4.80
N GLY A 77 7.56 -26.18 -3.47
CA GLY A 77 7.23 -27.39 -2.72
C GLY A 77 5.88 -28.02 -3.13
N LYS A 78 4.98 -27.25 -3.74
CA LYS A 78 3.71 -27.70 -4.32
C LYS A 78 3.76 -27.92 -5.83
N GLY A 79 4.93 -27.79 -6.45
CA GLY A 79 5.10 -27.88 -7.91
C GLY A 79 4.64 -26.64 -8.68
N LEU A 80 4.41 -25.53 -8.00
CA LEU A 80 4.07 -24.24 -8.60
C LEU A 80 5.35 -23.41 -8.76
N ASN A 81 6.06 -23.60 -9.88
CA ASN A 81 7.30 -22.86 -10.13
C ASN A 81 7.00 -21.45 -10.63
N TYR A 82 6.94 -20.47 -9.73
CA TYR A 82 6.69 -19.07 -10.04
C TYR A 82 7.74 -18.16 -9.40
N ASP A 83 8.16 -17.13 -10.14
CA ASP A 83 8.94 -16.02 -9.61
C ASP A 83 7.97 -15.00 -8.96
N PHE A 84 8.22 -14.59 -7.72
CA PHE A 84 7.28 -13.78 -6.93
C PHE A 84 7.81 -12.37 -6.62
N PHE A 85 6.97 -11.37 -6.89
CA PHE A 85 7.32 -9.96 -6.70
C PHE A 85 6.25 -9.25 -5.88
N ARG A 86 6.63 -8.73 -4.70
CA ARG A 86 5.75 -7.94 -3.84
C ARG A 86 6.02 -6.45 -3.94
N PHE A 87 4.94 -5.68 -4.16
CA PHE A 87 4.91 -4.23 -4.14
C PHE A 87 3.93 -3.77 -3.04
N ALA A 88 4.37 -3.79 -1.77
CA ALA A 88 3.47 -3.53 -0.64
C ALA A 88 3.97 -2.49 0.38
N LYS A 89 3.13 -1.48 0.69
CA LYS A 89 3.46 -0.36 1.61
C LYS A 89 2.43 -0.14 2.70
N SER A 90 2.87 0.28 3.88
CA SER A 90 1.96 0.59 5.00
C SER A 90 1.20 1.89 4.75
N GLY A 91 -0.10 1.89 5.07
CA GLY A 91 -0.96 3.08 4.94
C GLY A 91 -1.05 3.64 3.53
N PHE A 92 -0.83 2.80 2.52
CA PHE A 92 -0.55 3.24 1.17
C PHE A 92 -1.75 3.89 0.48
N ASP A 93 -1.56 5.15 0.12
CA ASP A 93 -2.29 5.84 -0.94
C ASP A 93 -1.95 5.17 -2.27
N PRO A 94 -2.89 4.76 -3.13
CA PRO A 94 -2.58 4.14 -4.41
C PRO A 94 -1.65 5.00 -5.29
N LEU A 95 -1.64 6.34 -5.15
CA LEU A 95 -0.93 7.26 -6.07
C LEU A 95 0.53 6.88 -6.37
N PRO A 96 1.43 6.59 -5.41
CA PRO A 96 2.81 6.25 -5.74
C PRO A 96 2.97 4.95 -6.53
N PHE A 97 1.92 4.10 -6.63
CA PHE A 97 1.96 2.94 -7.52
C PHE A 97 1.93 3.36 -8.98
N SER A 98 1.36 4.53 -9.31
CA SER A 98 1.36 5.02 -10.69
C SER A 98 2.78 5.28 -11.21
N GLU A 99 3.73 5.53 -10.32
CA GLU A 99 5.14 5.74 -10.67
C GLU A 99 5.83 4.49 -11.19
N ILE A 100 5.21 3.30 -11.04
CA ILE A 100 5.83 2.01 -11.40
C ILE A 100 5.01 1.20 -12.41
N ILE A 101 3.92 1.79 -12.93
CA ILE A 101 2.98 1.09 -13.81
C ILE A 101 3.65 0.68 -15.11
N ASP A 102 4.41 1.59 -15.73
CA ASP A 102 5.04 1.35 -17.02
C ASP A 102 6.07 0.21 -16.92
N GLU A 103 6.82 0.14 -15.82
CA GLU A 103 7.76 -0.93 -15.56
C GLU A 103 7.05 -2.27 -15.32
N VAL A 104 5.93 -2.27 -14.60
CA VAL A 104 5.12 -3.47 -14.39
C VAL A 104 4.52 -3.97 -15.71
N LEU A 105 3.97 -3.07 -16.54
CA LEU A 105 3.44 -3.39 -17.87
C LEU A 105 4.54 -3.86 -18.83
N ALA A 106 5.72 -3.26 -18.78
CA ALA A 106 6.87 -3.70 -19.57
C ALA A 106 7.37 -5.08 -19.15
N PHE A 107 7.29 -5.39 -17.85
CA PHE A 107 7.66 -6.70 -17.31
C PHE A 107 6.69 -7.80 -17.75
N LYS A 108 5.39 -7.50 -17.97
CA LYS A 108 4.34 -8.45 -18.41
C LYS A 108 4.14 -9.64 -17.47
N PRO A 109 3.72 -9.44 -16.20
CA PRO A 109 3.52 -10.54 -15.26
C PRO A 109 2.49 -11.55 -15.79
N ASN A 110 2.60 -12.81 -15.39
CA ASN A 110 1.62 -13.84 -15.78
C ASN A 110 0.33 -13.69 -14.97
N VAL A 111 0.49 -13.40 -13.68
CA VAL A 111 -0.61 -13.13 -12.75
C VAL A 111 -0.28 -11.89 -11.92
N ILE A 112 -1.25 -11.03 -11.69
CA ILE A 112 -1.13 -9.90 -10.76
C ILE A 112 -2.31 -9.87 -9.78
N PHE A 113 -1.96 -9.85 -8.50
CA PHE A 113 -2.86 -9.69 -7.39
C PHE A 113 -2.88 -8.23 -6.95
N LEU A 114 -4.04 -7.59 -7.06
CA LEU A 114 -4.25 -6.20 -6.65
C LEU A 114 -5.09 -6.19 -5.36
N HIS A 115 -4.55 -5.57 -4.30
CA HIS A 115 -5.26 -5.48 -3.04
C HIS A 115 -6.53 -4.64 -3.16
N ALA A 116 -7.69 -5.23 -2.87
CA ALA A 116 -8.99 -4.62 -3.11
C ALA A 116 -9.22 -3.33 -2.30
N ASP A 117 -8.63 -3.21 -1.09
CA ASP A 117 -8.74 -1.99 -0.28
C ASP A 117 -8.15 -0.75 -0.98
N TYR A 118 -7.39 -0.88 -2.07
CA TYR A 118 -7.00 0.28 -2.88
C TYR A 118 -8.18 0.95 -3.57
N PHE A 119 -9.15 0.16 -3.99
CA PHE A 119 -10.34 0.62 -4.70
C PHE A 119 -11.44 1.05 -3.74
N ILE A 120 -11.31 0.74 -2.45
CA ILE A 120 -12.31 1.08 -1.45
C ILE A 120 -11.88 2.33 -0.70
N ASP A 121 -12.75 3.34 -0.71
CA ASP A 121 -12.66 4.45 0.23
C ASP A 121 -13.43 4.09 1.50
N TYR A 122 -12.79 4.30 2.65
CA TYR A 122 -13.37 4.09 3.97
C TYR A 122 -13.75 5.41 4.64
N SER A 123 -13.72 6.55 3.95
CA SER A 123 -14.13 7.84 4.51
C SER A 123 -15.64 7.87 4.84
N GLY A 124 -15.98 8.46 5.97
CA GLY A 124 -17.37 8.59 6.42
C GLY A 124 -18.18 9.55 5.54
N THR A 125 -19.51 9.43 5.59
CA THR A 125 -20.46 10.27 4.83
C THR A 125 -20.44 11.77 5.17
N ASP A 126 -19.62 12.20 6.14
CA ASP A 126 -19.40 13.60 6.52
C ASP A 126 -18.01 14.09 6.03
N SER A 127 -17.60 13.62 4.85
CA SER A 127 -16.26 13.78 4.30
C SER A 127 -15.91 15.21 3.89
N GLN A 128 -16.84 16.18 3.89
CA GLN A 128 -16.48 17.54 3.46
C GLN A 128 -15.38 18.18 4.32
N LEU A 129 -15.31 17.89 5.63
CA LEU A 129 -14.28 18.48 6.48
C LEU A 129 -12.95 17.71 6.40
N TYR A 130 -13.01 16.38 6.31
CA TYR A 130 -11.82 15.52 6.24
C TYR A 130 -11.21 15.47 4.84
N SER A 131 -12.02 15.55 3.78
CA SER A 131 -11.56 15.71 2.40
C SER A 131 -10.88 17.05 2.24
N VAL A 132 -11.42 18.15 2.79
CA VAL A 132 -10.76 19.47 2.71
C VAL A 132 -9.39 19.46 3.40
N VAL A 133 -9.24 18.80 4.55
CA VAL A 133 -7.93 18.71 5.23
C VAL A 133 -6.99 17.77 4.48
N SER A 134 -7.48 16.63 4.00
CA SER A 134 -6.70 15.67 3.19
C SER A 134 -6.24 16.28 1.87
N ASP A 135 -7.15 16.95 1.16
CA ASP A 135 -6.91 17.66 -0.10
C ASP A 135 -5.94 18.82 0.11
N TYR A 136 -6.06 19.56 1.23
CA TYR A 136 -5.12 20.62 1.55
C TYR A 136 -3.71 20.08 1.84
N LEU A 137 -3.60 18.96 2.57
CA LEU A 137 -2.32 18.30 2.81
C LEU A 137 -1.73 17.72 1.52
N ASN A 138 -2.57 17.16 0.64
CA ASN A 138 -2.15 16.64 -0.66
C ASN A 138 -1.74 17.75 -1.62
N GLN A 139 -2.48 18.86 -1.70
CA GLN A 139 -2.11 20.05 -2.49
C GLN A 139 -0.79 20.66 -1.98
N TYR A 140 -0.62 20.74 -0.66
CA TYR A 140 0.62 21.21 -0.06
C TYR A 140 1.80 20.28 -0.38
N ARG A 141 1.57 18.97 -0.34
CA ARG A 141 2.56 17.96 -0.74
C ARG A 141 2.93 18.07 -2.23
N GLN A 142 1.95 18.25 -3.12
CA GLN A 142 2.17 18.41 -4.56
C GLN A 142 2.93 19.71 -4.88
N LEU A 143 2.57 20.82 -4.24
CA LEU A 143 3.31 22.09 -4.36
C LEU A 143 4.77 21.91 -3.94
N ILE A 144 5.03 21.18 -2.86
CA ILE A 144 6.40 20.87 -2.42
C ILE A 144 7.13 20.02 -3.47
N ILE A 145 6.48 19.01 -4.05
CA ILE A 145 7.08 18.19 -5.13
C ILE A 145 7.44 19.06 -6.33
N SER A 146 6.54 19.91 -6.82
CA SER A 146 6.83 20.80 -7.95
C SER A 146 7.93 21.81 -7.64
N ILE A 147 8.02 22.31 -6.39
CA ILE A 147 9.15 23.15 -5.94
C ILE A 147 10.45 22.34 -5.94
N LYS A 148 10.44 21.06 -5.55
CA LYS A 148 11.63 20.21 -5.64
C LYS A 148 12.09 20.04 -7.08
N GLU A 149 11.19 19.70 -8.00
CA GLU A 149 11.51 19.53 -9.42
C GLU A 149 12.06 20.83 -10.03
N LEU A 150 11.49 21.99 -9.66
CA LEU A 150 11.94 23.29 -10.15
C LEU A 150 13.31 23.74 -9.62
N PHE A 151 13.73 23.30 -8.43
CA PHE A 151 14.91 23.85 -7.75
C PHE A 151 16.01 22.82 -7.41
N LEU A 152 15.71 21.53 -7.34
CA LEU A 152 16.65 20.50 -6.88
C LEU A 152 17.19 19.61 -8.02
N ASP A 153 16.47 19.44 -9.13
CA ASP A 153 16.97 18.69 -10.29
C ASP A 153 18.23 19.34 -10.88
N GLU A 154 18.37 20.67 -10.75
CA GLU A 154 19.55 21.40 -11.24
C GLU A 154 20.72 21.44 -10.24
N LEU A 155 20.48 21.15 -8.95
CA LEU A 155 21.47 21.29 -7.87
C LEU A 155 22.05 19.95 -7.36
N PHE A 156 21.35 18.83 -7.56
CA PHE A 156 21.72 17.54 -6.94
C PHE A 156 21.98 16.39 -7.93
N TYR A 157 21.93 16.63 -9.24
CA TYR A 157 22.12 15.57 -10.25
C TYR A 157 23.60 15.11 -10.43
N GLN A 158 24.57 15.64 -9.67
CA GLN A 158 25.99 15.35 -9.94
C GLN A 158 26.76 14.53 -8.91
N GLU A 159 26.25 14.21 -7.73
CA GLU A 159 27.04 13.42 -6.77
C GLU A 159 26.21 12.36 -6.06
N THR A 160 26.76 11.14 -6.00
CA THR A 160 26.34 9.96 -5.19
C THR A 160 25.34 8.96 -5.81
N VAL A 161 25.77 8.24 -6.86
CA VAL A 161 25.31 6.85 -7.12
C VAL A 161 26.50 5.92 -7.29
N GLN A 162 27.46 6.00 -6.37
CA GLN A 162 28.51 5.00 -6.21
C GLN A 162 28.74 4.76 -4.73
N GLU A 163 27.86 4.01 -4.10
CA GLU A 163 28.20 3.27 -2.88
C GLU A 163 27.21 2.11 -2.70
N THR A 164 27.69 0.91 -3.04
CA THR A 164 27.43 -0.37 -2.35
C THR A 164 26.16 -0.44 -1.50
N VAL A 165 24.99 -0.46 -2.14
CA VAL A 165 23.80 -1.03 -1.51
C VAL A 165 24.02 -2.54 -1.51
N GLN A 166 24.36 -3.11 -0.35
CA GLN A 166 24.16 -4.53 -0.13
C GLN A 166 22.67 -4.82 -0.40
N GLU A 167 22.38 -5.39 -1.57
CA GLU A 167 21.04 -5.71 -2.12
C GLU A 167 20.16 -6.60 -1.21
N LYS A 168 20.60 -6.92 0.01
CA LYS A 168 19.90 -7.77 0.97
C LYS A 168 19.21 -7.05 2.13
N GLU A 169 19.39 -5.75 2.34
CA GLU A 169 18.87 -5.11 3.57
C GLU A 169 17.48 -4.46 3.48
N ASN A 170 16.89 -4.29 2.29
CA ASN A 170 15.55 -3.70 2.16
C ASN A 170 14.41 -4.73 2.11
N TYR A 171 14.69 -6.02 2.33
CA TYR A 171 13.62 -6.99 2.52
C TYR A 171 12.96 -6.78 3.89
N PRO A 172 11.62 -6.60 3.97
CA PRO A 172 10.95 -6.64 5.25
C PRO A 172 11.24 -8.00 5.89
N SER A 173 12.02 -8.02 6.97
CA SER A 173 12.37 -9.26 7.67
C SER A 173 11.14 -9.81 8.43
N SER A 174 11.19 -11.08 8.83
CA SER A 174 10.19 -11.77 9.69
C SER A 174 9.79 -10.97 10.94
N GLY A 175 10.60 -10.01 11.39
CA GLY A 175 10.33 -9.10 12.51
C GLY A 175 9.61 -7.77 12.18
N SER A 176 9.40 -7.41 10.91
CA SER A 176 9.01 -6.03 10.54
C SER A 176 7.58 -5.60 10.93
N CYS A 177 6.71 -6.53 11.35
CA CYS A 177 5.37 -6.23 11.86
C CYS A 177 5.31 -6.23 13.41
N GLY A 178 6.45 -6.20 14.11
CA GLY A 178 6.55 -6.36 15.56
C GLY A 178 6.26 -5.10 16.40
N ILE A 179 5.02 -4.64 16.46
CA ILE A 179 4.59 -3.68 17.51
C ILE A 179 3.53 -4.35 18.38
N LYS A 180 3.92 -4.79 19.58
CA LYS A 180 2.97 -5.24 20.62
C LYS A 180 2.18 -4.01 21.10
N GLN A 181 0.95 -3.83 20.62
CA GLN A 181 0.05 -2.83 21.22
C GLN A 181 -0.26 -3.24 22.67
N LYS A 182 -0.07 -2.30 23.61
CA LYS A 182 -0.56 -2.47 24.99
C LYS A 182 -2.09 -2.56 24.94
N LYS A 183 -2.66 -3.51 25.69
CA LYS A 183 -4.10 -3.84 25.76
C LYS A 183 -5.02 -2.71 26.29
N ILE A 184 -4.55 -1.46 26.35
CA ILE A 184 -5.28 -0.34 26.95
C ILE A 184 -6.14 0.36 25.87
N ASP A 185 -7.44 0.32 26.13
CA ASP A 185 -8.55 0.99 25.44
C ASP A 185 -8.76 0.68 23.95
N ILE A 186 -8.59 -0.61 23.63
CA ILE A 186 -8.92 -1.20 22.33
C ILE A 186 -10.38 -0.90 21.94
N ASP A 187 -11.34 -1.08 22.85
CA ASP A 187 -12.76 -0.91 22.54
C ASP A 187 -13.08 0.53 22.12
N ARG A 188 -12.59 1.55 22.86
CA ARG A 188 -12.79 2.95 22.46
C ARG A 188 -12.11 3.26 21.14
N LYS A 189 -10.90 2.75 20.92
CA LYS A 189 -10.15 2.97 19.67
C LYS A 189 -10.87 2.34 18.49
N LEU A 190 -11.31 1.09 18.60
CA LEU A 190 -12.05 0.41 17.54
C LEU A 190 -13.39 1.04 17.28
N LYS A 191 -14.15 1.36 18.33
CA LYS A 191 -15.43 2.05 18.19
C LYS A 191 -15.25 3.38 17.45
N LYS A 192 -14.23 4.16 17.79
CA LYS A 192 -13.93 5.44 17.10
C LYS A 192 -13.47 5.23 15.66
N THR A 193 -12.56 4.28 15.42
CA THR A 193 -12.05 4.02 14.07
C THR A 193 -13.15 3.52 13.14
N TYR A 194 -13.95 2.56 13.60
CA TYR A 194 -14.96 1.93 12.76
C TYR A 194 -16.31 2.65 12.75
N SER A 195 -16.61 3.57 13.69
CA SER A 195 -17.86 4.35 13.65
C SER A 195 -17.93 5.22 12.41
N ASP A 196 -16.78 5.75 11.99
CA ASP A 196 -16.71 6.75 10.93
C ASP A 196 -16.44 6.11 9.57
N TRP A 197 -16.05 4.83 9.53
CA TRP A 197 -15.80 4.15 8.26
C TRP A 197 -17.08 3.89 7.50
N TYR A 198 -17.16 4.25 6.22
CA TYR A 198 -18.22 3.76 5.36
C TYR A 198 -17.62 3.32 4.03
N PRO A 199 -17.48 2.00 3.80
CA PRO A 199 -16.82 1.52 2.59
C PRO A 199 -17.65 1.88 1.36
N ARG A 200 -17.00 2.47 0.37
CA ARG A 200 -17.54 2.70 -0.97
C ARG A 200 -16.47 2.44 -2.01
N LEU A 201 -16.88 2.08 -3.22
CA LEU A 201 -15.98 2.07 -4.35
C LEU A 201 -15.52 3.51 -4.66
N LYS A 202 -14.21 3.67 -4.89
CA LYS A 202 -13.65 4.91 -5.43
C LYS A 202 -14.07 5.03 -6.88
N ASN A 203 -14.51 6.22 -7.27
CA ASN A 203 -14.84 6.49 -8.66
C ASN A 203 -13.55 6.59 -9.50
N TYR A 204 -13.69 6.48 -10.83
CA TYR A 204 -12.56 6.58 -11.76
C TYR A 204 -11.75 7.88 -11.57
N GLY A 205 -12.40 9.01 -11.27
CA GLY A 205 -11.71 10.28 -11.04
C GLY A 205 -10.79 10.28 -9.81
N GLU A 206 -11.03 9.39 -8.84
CA GLU A 206 -10.18 9.26 -7.64
C GLU A 206 -8.93 8.40 -7.88
N ILE A 207 -8.98 7.45 -8.83
CA ILE A 207 -7.82 6.65 -9.22
C ILE A 207 -7.83 6.37 -10.74
N PRO A 208 -7.55 7.39 -11.57
CA PRO A 208 -7.80 7.32 -13.01
C PRO A 208 -6.97 6.25 -13.73
N TYR A 209 -5.72 6.06 -13.33
CA TYR A 209 -4.81 5.11 -13.99
C TYR A 209 -5.14 3.65 -13.70
N LEU A 210 -5.90 3.34 -12.63
CA LEU A 210 -5.96 1.98 -12.12
C LEU A 210 -6.89 1.09 -12.96
N TYR A 211 -7.95 1.66 -13.54
CA TYR A 211 -8.80 0.94 -14.50
C TYR A 211 -8.08 0.73 -15.83
N ASP A 212 -7.42 1.76 -16.35
CA ASP A 212 -6.66 1.67 -17.60
C ASP A 212 -5.53 0.64 -17.46
N PHE A 213 -4.82 0.65 -16.33
CA PHE A 213 -3.81 -0.36 -16.00
C PHE A 213 -4.37 -1.78 -15.98
N VAL A 214 -5.56 -1.99 -15.41
CA VAL A 214 -6.21 -3.32 -15.40
C VAL A 214 -6.54 -3.77 -16.82
N GLU A 215 -7.04 -2.89 -17.68
CA GLU A 215 -7.32 -3.21 -19.08
C GLU A 215 -6.05 -3.48 -19.89
N ASP A 216 -4.98 -2.70 -19.67
CA ASP A 216 -3.69 -2.91 -20.32
C ASP A 216 -3.07 -4.27 -19.94
N LEU A 217 -3.13 -4.65 -18.66
CA LEU A 217 -2.71 -5.98 -18.20
C LEU A 217 -3.51 -7.09 -18.88
N LYS A 218 -4.85 -6.94 -18.95
CA LYS A 218 -5.72 -7.92 -19.62
C LYS A 218 -5.39 -8.02 -21.11
N ALA A 219 -5.13 -6.90 -21.78
CA ALA A 219 -4.76 -6.87 -23.19
C ALA A 219 -3.42 -7.59 -23.46
N GLN A 220 -2.52 -7.63 -22.48
CA GLN A 220 -1.26 -8.39 -22.52
C GLN A 220 -1.44 -9.88 -22.20
N GLY A 221 -2.65 -10.32 -21.84
CA GLY A 221 -2.93 -11.68 -21.41
C GLY A 221 -2.58 -11.96 -19.94
N THR A 222 -2.23 -10.94 -19.15
CA THR A 222 -2.01 -11.09 -17.71
C THR A 222 -3.32 -11.42 -17.02
N LYS A 223 -3.29 -12.40 -16.12
CA LYS A 223 -4.41 -12.70 -15.23
C LYS A 223 -4.43 -11.68 -14.09
N VAL A 224 -5.41 -10.80 -14.09
CA VAL A 224 -5.64 -9.86 -12.99
C VAL A 224 -6.57 -10.51 -11.99
N ILE A 225 -6.27 -10.38 -10.70
CA ILE A 225 -7.09 -10.87 -9.59
C ILE A 225 -7.11 -9.83 -8.48
N PHE A 226 -8.30 -9.42 -8.04
CA PHE A 226 -8.45 -8.62 -6.84
C PHE A 226 -8.43 -9.50 -5.60
N ILE A 227 -7.67 -9.09 -4.58
CA ILE A 227 -7.55 -9.84 -3.32
C ILE A 227 -7.96 -8.98 -2.13
N GLU A 228 -8.90 -9.46 -1.31
CA GLU A 228 -9.26 -8.84 -0.02
C GLU A 228 -8.64 -9.64 1.12
N MET A 229 -7.92 -8.93 1.99
CA MET A 229 -7.45 -9.48 3.24
C MET A 229 -8.52 -9.37 4.32
N GLY A 230 -8.72 -10.46 5.05
CA GLY A 230 -9.66 -10.52 6.17
C GLY A 230 -9.22 -9.67 7.36
N ARG A 231 -10.20 -9.36 8.21
CA ARG A 231 -10.01 -8.68 9.50
C ARG A 231 -10.40 -9.64 10.64
N SER A 232 -10.00 -9.31 11.87
CA SER A 232 -10.37 -10.14 13.03
C SER A 232 -11.89 -10.13 13.27
N LYS A 233 -12.41 -11.16 13.95
CA LYS A 233 -13.84 -11.24 14.32
C LYS A 233 -14.29 -9.99 15.09
N LEU A 234 -13.49 -9.51 16.04
CA LEU A 234 -13.77 -8.29 16.80
C LEU A 234 -13.82 -7.06 15.90
N ALA A 235 -12.89 -6.91 14.95
CA ALA A 235 -12.88 -5.82 13.98
C ALA A 235 -14.18 -5.80 13.15
N ASN A 236 -14.55 -6.95 12.59
CA ASN A 236 -15.77 -7.12 11.80
C ASN A 236 -17.04 -6.83 12.62
N ARG A 237 -17.05 -7.21 13.91
CA ARG A 237 -18.14 -6.87 14.82
C ARG A 237 -18.31 -5.36 14.99
N TYR A 238 -17.21 -4.62 15.14
CA TYR A 238 -17.23 -3.17 15.28
C TYR A 238 -17.59 -2.43 13.99
N LEU A 239 -17.13 -2.94 12.84
CA LEU A 239 -17.56 -2.45 11.54
C LEU A 239 -19.08 -2.63 11.36
N GLY A 240 -19.62 -3.75 11.84
CA GLY A 240 -21.06 -4.00 11.85
C GLY A 240 -21.60 -4.46 10.49
N LYS A 241 -22.78 -5.10 10.53
CA LYS A 241 -23.36 -5.81 9.38
C LYS A 241 -23.56 -4.91 8.16
N GLN A 242 -24.12 -3.72 8.37
CA GLN A 242 -24.42 -2.78 7.28
C GLN A 242 -23.18 -2.38 6.48
N LYS A 243 -22.06 -2.13 7.15
CA LYS A 243 -20.81 -1.71 6.49
C LYS A 243 -20.11 -2.89 5.82
N LEU A 244 -20.19 -4.08 6.40
CA LEU A 244 -19.73 -5.31 5.75
C LEU A 244 -20.54 -5.63 4.49
N GLU A 245 -21.85 -5.35 4.50
CA GLU A 245 -22.72 -5.47 3.33
C GLU A 245 -22.34 -4.43 2.26
N ALA A 246 -22.14 -3.16 2.64
CA ALA A 246 -21.69 -2.10 1.72
C ALA A 246 -20.31 -2.40 1.09
N LEU A 247 -19.37 -2.95 1.88
CA LEU A 247 -18.08 -3.42 1.38
C LEU A 247 -18.30 -4.54 0.35
N SER A 248 -19.09 -5.55 0.70
CA SER A 248 -19.34 -6.69 -0.20
C SER A 248 -20.04 -6.25 -1.50
N GLN A 249 -20.95 -5.27 -1.42
CA GLN A 249 -21.57 -4.67 -2.60
C GLN A 249 -20.53 -3.95 -3.47
N SER A 250 -19.68 -3.10 -2.88
CA SER A 250 -18.65 -2.35 -3.61
C SER A 250 -17.65 -3.28 -4.33
N LEU A 251 -17.36 -4.44 -3.73
CA LEU A 251 -16.48 -5.45 -4.32
C LEU A 251 -17.14 -6.20 -5.48
N GLU A 252 -18.44 -6.52 -5.39
CA GLU A 252 -19.17 -7.08 -6.53
C GLU A 252 -19.33 -6.06 -7.66
N GLU A 253 -19.53 -4.78 -7.34
CA GLU A 253 -19.52 -3.68 -8.34
C GLU A 253 -18.16 -3.62 -9.06
N LEU A 254 -17.05 -3.60 -8.32
CA LEU A 254 -15.69 -3.61 -8.89
C LEU A 254 -15.46 -4.81 -9.82
N LYS A 255 -15.88 -6.01 -9.39
CA LYS A 255 -15.79 -7.24 -10.19
C LYS A 255 -16.61 -7.15 -11.48
N ASN A 256 -17.82 -6.59 -11.41
CA ASN A 256 -18.69 -6.44 -12.57
C ASN A 256 -18.15 -5.39 -13.56
N GLU A 257 -17.61 -4.28 -13.07
CA GLU A 257 -17.06 -3.21 -13.90
C GLU A 257 -15.79 -3.64 -14.65
N THR A 258 -14.92 -4.41 -14.00
CA THR A 258 -13.62 -4.81 -14.55
C THR A 258 -13.63 -6.18 -15.24
N GLY A 259 -14.61 -7.03 -14.91
CA GLY A 259 -14.64 -8.45 -15.32
C GLY A 259 -13.51 -9.28 -14.71
N VAL A 260 -12.87 -8.78 -13.66
CA VAL A 260 -11.69 -9.39 -13.02
C VAL A 260 -12.10 -10.38 -11.91
N SER A 261 -11.32 -11.44 -11.73
CA SER A 261 -11.55 -12.41 -10.65
C SER A 261 -11.34 -11.77 -9.29
N TYR A 262 -12.12 -12.22 -8.30
CA TYR A 262 -12.08 -11.68 -6.95
C TYR A 262 -11.89 -12.77 -5.91
N TRP A 263 -10.84 -12.67 -5.09
CA TRP A 263 -10.52 -13.61 -4.02
C TRP A 263 -10.61 -12.94 -2.66
N ARG A 264 -11.35 -13.58 -1.75
CA ARG A 264 -11.54 -13.08 -0.39
C ARG A 264 -10.91 -14.04 0.60
N PHE A 265 -9.91 -13.57 1.34
CA PHE A 265 -9.40 -14.33 2.48
C PHE A 265 -10.51 -14.46 3.53
N PRO A 266 -10.82 -15.67 4.05
CA PRO A 266 -11.90 -15.88 5.00
C PRO A 266 -11.74 -14.99 6.24
N ALA A 267 -12.67 -14.05 6.40
CA ALA A 267 -12.63 -13.00 7.43
C ALA A 267 -13.12 -13.49 8.82
N ASN A 268 -12.66 -14.67 9.25
CA ASN A 268 -13.20 -15.38 10.41
C ASN A 268 -12.12 -15.91 11.37
N LEU A 269 -10.89 -15.40 11.29
CA LEU A 269 -9.86 -15.76 12.27
C LEU A 269 -10.10 -15.00 13.58
N ASP A 270 -9.89 -15.70 14.70
CA ASP A 270 -9.92 -15.12 16.05
C ASP A 270 -8.76 -14.14 16.25
N GLU A 271 -8.86 -13.28 17.27
CA GLU A 271 -7.89 -12.20 17.51
C GLU A 271 -6.48 -12.72 17.77
N GLU A 272 -6.33 -13.98 18.21
CA GLU A 272 -5.02 -14.60 18.44
C GLU A 272 -4.18 -14.79 17.17
N TYR A 273 -4.77 -14.66 15.98
CA TYR A 273 -4.09 -14.74 14.69
C TYR A 273 -3.69 -13.38 14.12
N TYR A 274 -3.97 -12.29 14.85
CA TYR A 274 -3.63 -10.94 14.45
C TYR A 274 -2.64 -10.29 15.44
N TRP A 275 -1.82 -9.38 14.93
CA TRP A 275 -1.02 -8.47 15.74
C TRP A 275 -1.88 -7.32 16.29
N ASP A 276 -2.81 -6.85 15.48
CA ASP A 276 -3.84 -5.90 15.83
C ASP A 276 -5.23 -6.39 15.37
N PHE A 277 -6.02 -5.57 14.70
CA PHE A 277 -7.37 -5.91 14.24
C PHE A 277 -7.43 -6.19 12.74
N SER A 278 -6.32 -6.03 12.03
CA SER A 278 -6.25 -6.18 10.57
C SER A 278 -4.95 -6.83 10.11
N HIS A 279 -3.82 -6.60 10.78
CA HIS A 279 -2.53 -7.21 10.43
C HIS A 279 -2.40 -8.60 11.04
N LEU A 280 -2.23 -9.61 10.20
CA LEU A 280 -1.99 -10.99 10.63
C LEU A 280 -0.64 -11.13 11.34
N ASN A 281 -0.60 -11.98 12.36
CA ASN A 281 0.65 -12.41 13.00
C ASN A 281 1.24 -13.63 12.30
N SER A 282 2.31 -14.23 12.83
CA SER A 282 2.99 -15.37 12.18
C SER A 282 2.05 -16.55 11.93
N LYS A 283 1.19 -16.89 12.90
CA LYS A 283 0.20 -17.98 12.74
C LYS A 283 -0.87 -17.61 11.73
N GLY A 284 -1.37 -16.37 11.77
CA GLY A 284 -2.35 -15.90 10.81
C GLY A 284 -1.80 -15.88 9.38
N ARG A 285 -0.54 -15.47 9.22
CA ARG A 285 0.21 -15.43 7.96
C ARG A 285 0.42 -16.81 7.35
N GLU A 286 0.73 -17.80 8.17
CA GLU A 286 0.82 -19.20 7.71
C GLU A 286 -0.52 -19.65 7.12
N ILE A 287 -1.63 -19.38 7.82
CA ILE A 287 -2.98 -19.74 7.36
C ILE A 287 -3.32 -19.04 6.03
N SER A 288 -3.07 -17.74 5.92
CA SER A 288 -3.36 -16.98 4.69
C SER A 288 -2.44 -17.35 3.53
N THR A 289 -1.16 -17.66 3.80
CA THR A 289 -0.26 -18.18 2.77
C THR A 289 -0.75 -19.52 2.23
N ASN A 290 -1.08 -20.46 3.10
CA ASN A 290 -1.60 -21.76 2.68
C ASN A 290 -2.90 -21.63 1.88
N TRP A 291 -3.84 -20.81 2.36
CA TRP A 291 -5.07 -20.50 1.62
C TRP A 291 -4.77 -19.93 0.22
N PHE A 292 -3.84 -18.98 0.12
CA PHE A 292 -3.48 -18.38 -1.17
C PHE A 292 -2.88 -19.39 -2.14
N ILE A 293 -1.97 -20.24 -1.66
CA ILE A 293 -1.36 -21.31 -2.47
C ILE A 293 -2.42 -22.29 -2.96
N ASP A 294 -3.36 -22.69 -2.10
CA ASP A 294 -4.46 -23.57 -2.48
C ASP A 294 -5.37 -22.93 -3.54
N GLN A 295 -5.71 -21.65 -3.40
CA GLN A 295 -6.50 -20.90 -4.39
C GLN A 295 -5.75 -20.79 -5.72
N LEU A 296 -4.45 -20.50 -5.69
CA LEU A 296 -3.62 -20.40 -6.87
C LEU A 296 -3.52 -21.74 -7.61
N SER A 297 -3.28 -22.83 -6.88
CA SER A 297 -3.24 -24.18 -7.45
C SER A 297 -4.54 -24.53 -8.18
N GLN A 298 -5.68 -24.28 -7.53
CA GLN A 298 -7.00 -24.49 -8.14
C GLN A 298 -7.22 -23.62 -9.37
N HIS A 299 -6.81 -22.35 -9.31
CA HIS A 299 -6.97 -21.42 -10.42
C HIS A 299 -6.16 -21.83 -11.65
N ILE A 300 -4.92 -22.32 -11.47
CA ILE A 300 -4.07 -22.79 -12.56
C ILE A 300 -4.69 -24.03 -13.21
N GLN A 301 -5.10 -25.02 -12.41
CA GLN A 301 -5.70 -26.27 -12.90
C GLN A 301 -6.99 -26.08 -13.71
N LEU A 302 -7.73 -24.99 -13.49
CA LEU A 302 -8.96 -24.69 -14.22
C LEU A 302 -8.71 -23.97 -15.56
N ASN A 303 -7.51 -23.44 -15.78
CA ASN A 303 -7.18 -22.63 -16.96
C ASN A 303 -6.17 -23.29 -17.92
N ASP A 304 -5.60 -24.43 -17.54
CA ASP A 304 -4.81 -25.33 -18.39
C ASP A 304 -5.69 -26.43 -19.02
#